data_AF-K1J233-F1
#
_entry.id   AF-K1J233-F1
#
_cell.length_a   1.000
_cell.length_b   1.000
_cell.length_c   1.000
_cell.angle_alpha   90.00
_cell.angle_beta   90.00
_cell.angle_gamma   90.00
#
_symmetry.space_group_name_H-M   'P 1'
#
loop_
_entity.id
_entity.type
_entity.pdbx_description
1 polymer ?
#
loop_
_entity_poly.entity_id
_entity_poly.type
_entity_poly.pdbx_seq_one_letter_code
_entity_poly.pdbx_strand_id
1 'polypeptide(L)' 'MAKRFSTCPSGKRFGDLGEFSKGDMVKAFDDAVFKGELLKVLGPVRTKFGFHLIKVLYRN' A
#
# COMPACT_ATOMS: atom_id res chain seq x y z
N MET A 1 2.74 -17.58 3.99
CA MET A 1 1.73 -17.58 2.90
C MET A 1 1.98 -16.56 1.79
N ALA A 2 2.72 -15.46 1.99
CA ALA A 2 2.97 -14.43 0.96
C ALA A 2 3.88 -14.84 -0.21
N LYS A 3 4.56 -16.00 -0.14
CA LYS A 3 5.49 -16.48 -1.18
C LYS A 3 4.81 -17.05 -2.43
N ARG A 4 3.54 -17.47 -2.38
CA ARG A 4 2.93 -18.30 -3.44
C ARG A 4 2.06 -17.57 -4.47
N PHE A 5 1.72 -16.29 -4.26
CA PHE A 5 0.77 -15.57 -5.13
C PHE A 5 1.24 -14.21 -5.64
N SER A 6 2.48 -13.81 -5.39
CA SER A 6 2.98 -12.49 -5.77
C SER A 6 3.70 -12.52 -7.12
N THR A 7 2.95 -12.40 -8.22
CA THR A 7 3.44 -12.21 -9.60
C THR A 7 3.67 -10.73 -9.94
N CYS A 8 4.09 -9.92 -8.97
CA CYS A 8 4.57 -8.56 -9.21
C CYS A 8 6.09 -8.49 -8.97
N PRO A 9 6.87 -7.80 -9.82
CA PRO A 9 8.33 -7.64 -9.64
C PRO A 9 8.72 -6.88 -8.35
N SER A 10 7.76 -6.27 -7.65
CA SER A 10 7.90 -5.72 -6.30
C SER A 10 7.99 -6.77 -5.18
N GLY A 11 7.85 -8.07 -5.50
CA GLY A 11 8.03 -9.17 -4.53
C GLY A 11 9.43 -9.25 -3.91
N LYS A 12 10.43 -8.55 -4.47
CA LYS A 12 11.79 -8.46 -3.91
C LYS A 12 11.90 -7.62 -2.63
N ARG A 13 10.88 -6.81 -2.30
CA ARG A 13 10.87 -5.95 -1.09
C ARG A 13 9.71 -6.26 -0.14
N PHE A 14 9.25 -7.51 -0.05
CA PHE A 14 8.17 -7.91 0.88
C PHE A 14 6.83 -7.14 0.74
N GLY A 15 6.62 -6.38 -0.34
CA GLY A 15 5.45 -5.49 -0.48
C GLY A 15 5.66 -4.08 0.09
N ASP A 16 6.89 -3.71 0.47
CA ASP A 16 7.22 -2.34 0.83
C ASP A 16 7.25 -1.45 -0.41
N LEU A 17 6.37 -0.46 -0.40
CA LEU A 17 6.28 0.60 -1.40
C LEU A 17 7.34 1.69 -1.20
N GLY A 18 8.08 1.65 -0.08
CA GLY A 18 9.02 2.70 0.32
C GLY A 18 8.29 3.97 0.79
N GLU A 19 8.99 5.09 0.73
CA GLU A 19 8.43 6.41 0.99
C GLU A 19 7.90 7.00 -0.32
N PHE A 20 6.68 7.53 -0.29
CA PHE A 20 6.05 8.21 -1.42
C PHE A 20 5.26 9.42 -0.89
N SER A 21 5.16 10.45 -1.72
CA SER A 21 4.43 11.68 -1.42
C SER A 21 3.00 11.62 -1.95
N LYS A 22 2.15 12.54 -1.47
CA LYS A 22 0.79 12.73 -1.99
C LYS A 22 0.86 13.04 -3.49
N GLY A 23 0.17 12.26 -4.31
CA GLY A 23 0.15 12.39 -5.77
C GLY A 23 1.06 11.42 -6.52
N ASP A 24 1.98 10.74 -5.84
CA ASP A 24 2.83 9.72 -6.46
C ASP A 24 2.06 8.41 -6.71
N MET A 25 0.99 8.19 -5.94
CA MET A 25 0.16 6.99 -6.02
C MET A 25 -1.25 7.31 -6.52
N VAL A 26 -2.00 6.26 -6.86
CA VAL A 26 -3.40 6.40 -7.26
C VAL A 26 -4.23 7.03 -6.15
N LYS A 27 -5.22 7.85 -6.51
CA LYS A 27 -6.07 8.58 -5.56
C LYS A 27 -6.65 7.69 -4.44
N ALA A 28 -7.07 6.47 -4.77
CA ALA A 28 -7.60 5.53 -3.78
C ALA A 28 -6.56 5.12 -2.72
N PHE A 29 -5.29 5.07 -3.10
CA PHE A 29 -4.17 4.76 -2.22
C PHE A 29 -3.85 5.96 -1.32
N ASP A 30 -3.73 7.14 -1.91
CA ASP A 30 -3.55 8.39 -1.17
C ASP A 30 -4.67 8.60 -0.15
N ASP A 31 -5.92 8.51 -0.57
CA ASP A 31 -7.06 8.69 0.33
C ASP A 31 -7.03 7.67 1.48
N ALA A 32 -6.61 6.42 1.22
CA ALA A 32 -6.45 5.43 2.28
C ALA A 32 -5.33 5.79 3.26
N VAL A 33 -4.13 6.11 2.77
CA VAL A 33 -2.95 6.47 3.59
C VAL A 33 -3.19 7.74 4.41
N PHE A 34 -3.76 8.77 3.78
CA PHE A 34 -3.95 10.07 4.43
C PHE A 34 -5.14 10.12 5.39
N LYS A 35 -6.19 9.32 5.14
CA LYS A 35 -7.36 9.20 6.02
C LYS A 35 -7.17 8.18 7.14
N GLY A 36 -6.30 7.19 6.93
CA GLY A 36 -6.07 6.11 7.86
C GLY A 36 -5.19 6.50 9.04
N GLU A 37 -5.32 5.71 10.11
CA GLU A 37 -4.47 5.85 11.29
C GLU A 37 -3.07 5.26 11.05
N LEU A 38 -2.07 5.91 11.65
CA LEU A 38 -0.70 5.41 11.70
C LEU A 38 -0.62 4.06 12.40
N LEU A 39 0.30 3.20 11.95
CA LEU A 39 0.60 1.87 12.45
C LEU A 39 -0.54 0.84 12.35
N LYS A 40 -1.71 1.22 11.81
CA LYS A 40 -2.81 0.31 11.51
C LYS A 40 -2.81 -0.15 10.06
N VAL A 41 -3.36 -1.34 9.84
CA VAL A 41 -3.60 -1.88 8.51
C VAL A 41 -4.91 -1.30 7.99
N LEU A 42 -4.84 -0.69 6.82
CA LEU A 42 -5.90 -0.02 6.09
C LEU A 42 -6.20 -0.87 4.85
N GLY A 43 -7.44 -1.36 4.75
CA GLY A 43 -7.90 -2.04 3.56
C GLY A 43 -9.03 -3.04 3.79
N PRO A 44 -9.46 -3.75 2.72
CA PRO A 44 -8.83 -3.80 1.40
C PRO A 44 -9.16 -2.58 0.51
N VAL A 45 -8.15 -1.91 -0.02
CA VAL A 45 -8.28 -0.79 -0.97
C VAL A 45 -8.36 -1.35 -2.38
N ARG A 46 -9.47 -1.09 -3.08
CA ARG A 46 -9.65 -1.47 -4.47
C ARG A 46 -9.02 -0.41 -5.38
N THR A 47 -8.04 -0.81 -6.17
CA THR A 47 -7.45 0.02 -7.21
C THR A 47 -7.65 -0.64 -8.57
N LYS A 48 -7.24 0.03 -9.65
CA LYS A 48 -7.24 -0.55 -11.01
C LYS A 48 -6.30 -1.76 -11.13
N PHE A 49 -5.36 -1.93 -10.20
CA PHE A 49 -4.38 -3.01 -10.18
C PHE A 49 -4.83 -4.21 -9.32
N GLY A 50 -5.97 -4.12 -8.64
CA GLY A 50 -6.51 -5.16 -7.77
C GLY A 50 -6.82 -4.67 -6.37
N PHE A 51 -6.71 -5.56 -5.39
CA PHE A 51 -6.92 -5.24 -3.98
C PHE A 51 -5.59 -5.12 -3.26
N HIS A 52 -5.45 -4.06 -2.47
CA HIS A 52 -4.23 -3.78 -1.72
C HIS A 52 -4.55 -3.59 -0.23
N LEU A 53 -3.68 -4.15 0.60
CA LEU A 53 -3.64 -3.87 2.04
C LEU A 53 -2.49 -2.91 2.26
N ILE A 54 -2.75 -1.82 2.95
CA ILE A 54 -1.80 -0.72 3.16
C ILE A 54 -1.55 -0.62 4.66
N LYS A 55 -0.30 -0.50 5.08
CA LYS A 55 0.03 -0.20 6.47
C LYS A 55 0.94 1.02 6.48
N VAL A 56 0.49 2.08 7.13
CA VAL A 56 1.28 3.31 7.24
C VAL A 56 2.20 3.16 8.44
N LEU A 57 3.51 3.09 8.20
CA LEU A 57 4.51 2.93 9.27
C LEU A 57 4.91 4.29 9.86
N TYR A 58 5.05 5.31 9.01
CA TYR A 58 5.47 6.64 9.40
C TYR A 58 4.81 7.70 8.49
N ARG A 59 4.61 8.91 9.01
CA ARG A 59 4.12 10.09 8.28
C ARG A 59 4.82 11.32 8.85
N ASN A 60 5.56 12.04 8.01
CA ASN A 60 6.15 13.34 8.32
C ASN A 60 5.33 14.45 7.67
#